data_AF-A0A9D5P0B2-F1
#
_entry.id   AF-A0A9D5P0B2-F1
#
_cell.length_a   1.000
_cell.length_b   1.000
_cell.length_c   1.000
_cell.angle_alpha   90.00
_cell.angle_beta   90.00
_cell.angle_gamma   90.00
#
_symmetry.space_group_name_H-M   'P 1'
#
loop_
_entity.id
_entity.type
_entity.pdbx_description
1 polymer ?
#
loop_
_entity_poly.entity_id
_entity_poly.type
_entity_poly.pdbx_seq_one_letter_code
_entity_poly.pdbx_strand_id
1 'polypeptide(L)' 'MAKKTVATLHEGSKDGRAYTKVIKMVKSPKTGAYIFDEQMVPNEAVKDFFK' A
#
# COMPACT_ATOMS: atom_id res chain seq x y z
N MET A 1 -6.92 44.64 1.14
CA MET A 1 -6.43 43.47 0.39
C MET A 1 -6.85 42.21 1.11
N ALA A 2 -7.84 41.49 0.59
CA ALA A 2 -8.19 40.17 1.11
C ALA A 2 -7.23 39.15 0.51
N LYS A 3 -6.38 38.51 1.32
CA LYS A 3 -5.63 37.33 0.89
C LYS A 3 -6.64 36.23 0.59
N LYS A 4 -7.00 36.04 -0.68
CA LYS A 4 -7.71 34.84 -1.13
C LYS A 4 -6.72 33.68 -1.01
N THR A 5 -6.83 32.92 0.07
CA THR A 5 -6.20 31.60 0.14
C THR A 5 -7.01 30.68 -0.76
N VAL A 6 -6.52 30.43 -1.97
CA VAL A 6 -7.07 29.40 -2.84
C VAL A 6 -6.50 28.07 -2.36
N ALA A 7 -7.25 27.36 -1.53
CA ALA A 7 -6.95 25.97 -1.23
C ALA A 7 -7.19 25.17 -2.51
N THR A 8 -6.12 24.84 -3.23
CA THR A 8 -6.20 23.83 -4.28
C THR A 8 -6.52 22.49 -3.61
N LEU A 9 -7.70 21.94 -3.87
CA LEU A 9 -8.01 20.56 -3.49
C LEU A 9 -6.97 19.68 -4.19
N HIS A 10 -6.21 18.90 -3.41
CA HIS A 10 -5.22 17.99 -3.94
C HIS A 10 -5.96 16.77 -4.55
N GLU A 11 -6.68 16.99 -5.66
CA GLU A 11 -7.33 15.94 -6.47
C GLU A 11 -6.29 15.04 -7.18
N GLY A 12 -5.01 15.25 -6.90
CA GLY A 12 -3.87 14.78 -7.68
C GLY A 12 -3.01 13.70 -7.04
N SER A 13 -3.28 13.20 -5.83
CA SER A 13 -2.55 12.02 -5.33
C SER A 13 -3.17 10.73 -5.86
N LYS A 14 -3.26 10.58 -7.19
CA LYS A 14 -3.54 9.25 -7.78
C LYS A 14 -2.41 8.27 -7.48
N ASP A 15 -1.20 8.77 -7.26
CA ASP A 15 -0.02 7.97 -6.91
C ASP A 15 -0.06 7.40 -5.49
N GLY A 16 -0.71 8.11 -4.55
CA GLY A 16 -0.89 7.62 -3.18
C GLY A 16 -1.82 6.40 -3.08
N ARG A 17 -2.61 6.14 -4.12
CA ARG A 17 -3.45 4.95 -4.25
C ARG A 17 -2.86 3.91 -5.19
N ALA A 18 -1.66 4.09 -5.74
CA ALA A 18 -1.10 3.16 -6.71
C ALA A 18 -0.54 1.87 -6.08
N TYR A 19 -0.27 1.89 -4.78
CA TYR A 19 0.32 0.79 -4.03
C TYR A 19 -0.57 0.35 -2.88
N THR A 20 -0.62 -0.96 -2.67
CA THR A 20 -1.32 -1.60 -1.56
C THR A 20 -0.33 -2.36 -0.71
N LYS A 21 -0.44 -2.20 0.61
CA LYS A 21 0.30 -3.02 1.56
C LYS A 21 -0.37 -4.39 1.67
N VAL A 22 0.33 -5.42 1.25
CA VAL A 22 -0.13 -6.81 1.31
C VAL A 22 0.51 -7.50 2.49
N ILE A 23 -0.28 -8.31 3.21
CA ILE A 23 0.15 -9.03 4.41
C ILE A 23 -0.25 -10.50 4.24
N LYS A 24 0.74 -11.41 4.13
CA LYS A 24 0.52 -12.86 3.97
C LYS A 24 1.13 -13.60 5.16
N MET A 25 0.41 -14.59 5.70
CA MET A 25 0.99 -15.51 6.67
C MET A 25 1.85 -16.54 5.94
N VAL A 26 3.14 -16.62 6.29
CA VAL A 26 4.06 -17.62 5.79
C VAL A 26 4.66 -18.39 6.96
N LYS A 27 5.00 -19.66 6.74
CA LYS A 27 5.65 -20.48 7.76
C LYS A 27 7.15 -20.17 7.77
N SER A 28 7.67 -19.74 8.91
CA SER A 28 9.10 -19.49 9.09
C SER A 28 9.90 -20.78 8.88
N PRO A 29 10.89 -20.79 7.98
CA PRO A 29 11.72 -21.99 7.75
C PRO A 29 12.62 -22.31 8.95
N LYS A 30 12.91 -21.32 9.80
CA LYS A 30 13.81 -21.48 10.96
C LYS A 30 13.11 -22.06 12.19
N THR A 31 11.86 -21.65 12.45
CA THR A 31 11.15 -21.98 13.70
C THR A 31 9.86 -22.75 13.49
N GLY A 32 9.36 -22.83 12.25
CA GLY A 32 8.08 -23.47 11.94
C GLY A 32 6.85 -22.68 12.40
N ALA A 33 7.03 -21.54 13.08
CA ALA A 33 5.96 -20.62 13.46
C ALA A 33 5.48 -19.82 12.24
N TYR A 34 4.22 -19.36 12.29
CA TYR A 34 3.72 -18.44 11.28
C TYR A 34 4.21 -17.02 11.55
N ILE A 35 4.65 -16.36 10.49
CA ILE A 35 5.05 -14.96 10.48
C ILE A 35 4.25 -14.22 9.41
N PHE A 36 4.09 -12.91 9.58
CA PHE A 36 3.53 -12.05 8.56
C PHE A 36 4.65 -11.55 7.64
N ASP A 37 4.51 -11.80 6.34
CA ASP A 37 5.32 -11.16 5.30
C ASP A 37 4.52 -9.95 4.77
N GLU A 38 5.12 -8.77 4.87
CA GLU A 38 4.50 -7.49 4.54
C GLU A 38 5.26 -6.81 3.41
N GLN A 39 4.57 -6.51 2.30
CA GLN A 39 5.19 -5.87 1.15
C GLN A 39 4.28 -4.78 0.58
N MET A 40 4.87 -3.75 -0.03
CA MET A 40 4.13 -2.75 -0.81
C MET A 40 4.16 -3.17 -2.27
N VAL A 41 3.00 -3.47 -2.83
CA VAL A 41 2.89 -3.92 -4.24
C VAL A 41 1.98 -2.96 -5.02
N PRO A 42 2.23 -2.77 -6.32
CA PRO A 42 1.29 -2.07 -7.19
C PRO A 42 -0.08 -2.75 -7.14
N ASN A 43 -1.16 -1.97 -7.19
CA ASN A 43 -2.53 -2.49 -7.04
C ASN A 43 -2.88 -3.61 -8.02
N GLU A 44 -2.34 -3.57 -9.24
CA GLU A 44 -2.56 -4.58 -10.27
C GLU A 44 -1.95 -5.94 -9.88
N ALA A 45 -0.84 -5.92 -9.15
CA ALA A 45 -0.10 -7.10 -8.72
C ALA A 45 -0.61 -7.71 -7.40
N VAL A 46 -1.56 -7.07 -6.72
CA VAL A 46 -2.11 -7.55 -5.43
C VAL A 46 -2.71 -8.95 -5.57
N LYS A 47 -3.42 -9.23 -6.67
CA LYS A 47 -4.03 -10.55 -6.89
C LYS A 47 -3.00 -11.66 -7.07
N ASP A 48 -1.89 -11.36 -7.73
CA ASP A 48 -0.84 -12.35 -7.99
C ASP A 48 0.01 -12.62 -6.74
N PHE A 49 0.14 -11.65 -5.83
CA PHE A 49 0.79 -11.84 -4.53
C PHE A 49 0.08 -12.86 -3.63
N PHE A 50 -1.25 -12.93 -3.70
CA PHE A 50 -2.07 -13.83 -2.87
C PHE A 50 -2.46 -15.16 -3.53
N LYS A 51 -2.15 -15.36 -4.80
CA LYS A 51 -2.17 -16.71 -5.39
C LYS A 51 -1.07 -17.59 -4.77
#